data_AF-I3VVT4-F1
#
_entry.id   AF-I3VVT4-F1
#
_cell.length_a   1.000
_cell.length_b   1.000
_cell.length_c   1.000
_cell.angle_alpha   90.00
_cell.angle_beta   90.00
_cell.angle_gamma   90.00
#
_symmetry.space_group_name_H-M   'P 1'
#
loop_
_entity.id
_entity.type
_entity.pdbx_description
1 polymer ?
#
loop_
_entity_poly.entity_id
_entity_poly.type
_entity_poly.pdbx_seq_one_letter_code
_entity_poly.pdbx_strand_id
1 'polypeptide(L)' 'MLQKEATKNQQMEVKSSSKEYTCPDCGAQLVPESGCIYCPFCGYSECH' A
#
# COMPACT_ATOMS: atom_id res chain seq x y z
N MET A 1 -14.28 38.45 -23.33
CA MET A 1 -13.78 38.01 -22.01
C MET A 1 -14.71 36.92 -21.51
N LEU A 2 -14.33 35.65 -21.61
CA LEU A 2 -14.84 34.62 -20.68
C LEU A 2 -13.93 33.40 -20.76
N GLN A 3 -13.06 33.31 -19.74
CA GLN A 3 -12.14 32.22 -19.50
C GLN A 3 -12.94 30.96 -19.18
N LYS A 4 -12.70 29.86 -19.90
CA LYS A 4 -13.19 28.53 -19.55
C LYS A 4 -12.02 27.76 -18.96
N GLU A 5 -11.91 27.84 -17.65
CA GLU A 5 -10.89 27.17 -16.85
C GLU A 5 -11.20 25.67 -16.78
N ALA A 6 -10.37 24.85 -17.43
CA ALA A 6 -10.41 23.39 -17.33
C ALA A 6 -9.46 22.96 -16.20
N THR A 7 -9.98 22.97 -14.98
CA THR A 7 -9.29 22.50 -13.77
C THR A 7 -9.17 20.97 -13.81
N LYS A 8 -8.04 20.46 -14.31
CA LYS A 8 -7.71 19.03 -14.37
C LYS A 8 -7.20 18.56 -13.01
N ASN A 9 -8.12 18.29 -12.08
CA ASN A 9 -7.82 17.76 -10.76
C ASN A 9 -8.18 16.27 -10.72
N GLN A 10 -7.17 15.41 -10.59
CA GLN A 10 -7.18 14.12 -9.89
C GLN A 10 -5.90 13.35 -10.23
N GLN A 11 -4.80 13.72 -9.57
CA GLN A 11 -3.68 12.82 -9.33
C GLN A 11 -3.69 12.54 -7.83
N MET A 12 -4.57 11.62 -7.44
CA MET A 12 -4.56 11.01 -6.12
C MET A 12 -3.47 9.93 -6.13
N GLU A 13 -2.21 10.36 -6.20
CA GLU A 13 -1.09 9.48 -5.95
C GLU A 13 -0.90 9.45 -4.43
N VAL A 14 -1.67 8.58 -3.79
CA VAL A 14 -1.47 8.22 -2.38
C VAL A 14 -0.14 7.47 -2.31
N LYS A 15 0.98 8.20 -2.35
CA LYS A 15 2.28 7.74 -1.86
C LYS A 15 2.19 7.65 -0.34
N SER A 16 1.41 6.67 0.12
CA SER A 16 1.49 6.20 1.48
C SER A 16 2.87 5.63 1.65
N SER A 17 3.75 6.38 2.32
CA SER A 17 4.95 5.86 2.98
C SER A 17 4.51 4.96 4.15
N SER A 18 3.67 3.97 3.85
CA SER A 18 3.43 2.82 4.69
C SER A 18 4.64 1.95 4.47
N LYS A 19 5.36 1.58 5.53
CA LYS A 19 6.41 0.55 5.43
C LYS A 19 5.77 -0.67 4.77
N GLU A 20 6.06 -0.87 3.49
CA GLU A 20 5.49 -1.96 2.71
C GLU A 20 6.18 -3.23 3.19
N TYR A 21 5.61 -3.84 4.22
CA TYR A 21 6.01 -5.17 4.66
C TYR A 21 5.78 -6.09 3.46
N THR A 22 6.87 -6.48 2.80
CA THR A 22 6.85 -7.30 1.60
C THR A 22 7.35 -8.66 2.00
N CYS A 23 6.60 -9.69 1.64
CA CYS A 23 6.92 -11.06 2.00
C CYS A 23 8.23 -11.48 1.32
N PRO A 24 9.25 -11.92 2.08
CA PRO A 24 10.52 -12.35 1.50
C PRO A 24 10.39 -13.68 0.73
N ASP A 25 9.31 -14.43 0.97
CA ASP A 25 9.09 -15.75 0.37
C ASP A 25 8.41 -15.67 -1.01
N CYS A 26 7.37 -14.84 -1.13
CA CYS A 26 6.58 -14.71 -2.38
C CYS A 26 6.56 -13.31 -2.99
N GLY A 27 7.08 -12.29 -2.29
CA GLY A 27 7.06 -10.90 -2.75
C GLY A 27 5.70 -10.19 -2.61
N ALA A 28 4.69 -10.84 -2.02
CA ALA A 28 3.39 -10.23 -1.80
C ALA A 28 3.37 -9.28 -0.60
N GLN A 29 2.37 -8.41 -0.54
CA GLN A 29 2.22 -7.46 0.56
C GLN A 29 1.74 -8.20 1.83
N LEU A 30 2.50 -8.05 2.91
CA LEU A 30 2.20 -8.60 4.23
C LEU A 30 1.17 -7.73 4.94
N VAL A 31 0.30 -8.39 5.69
CA VAL A 31 -0.76 -7.77 6.46
C VAL A 31 -0.37 -7.85 7.94
N PRO A 32 -0.28 -6.71 8.65
CA PRO A 32 -0.08 -6.73 10.09
C PRO A 32 -1.37 -7.16 10.81
N GLU A 33 -1.25 -8.11 11.73
CA GLU A 33 -2.31 -8.61 12.58
C GLU A 33 -1.82 -8.74 14.02
N SER A 34 -2.43 -7.97 14.93
CA SER A 34 -2.14 -8.04 16.38
C SER A 34 -0.65 -7.95 16.76
N GLY A 35 0.15 -7.20 16.01
CA GLY A 35 1.60 -7.05 16.24
C GLY A 35 2.47 -8.11 15.56
N CYS A 36 1.87 -9.14 14.97
CA CYS A 36 2.53 -10.02 14.02
C CYS A 36 2.27 -9.52 12.59
N ILE A 37 3.04 -9.99 11.62
CA ILE A 37 2.78 -9.81 10.18
C ILE A 37 2.51 -11.18 9.57
N TYR A 38 1.56 -11.27 8.65
CA TYR A 38 1.32 -12.50 7.91
C TYR A 38 1.11 -12.23 6.42
N CYS A 39 1.41 -13.23 5.60
CA CYS A 39 1.24 -13.23 4.16
C CYS A 39 0.01 -14.06 3.81
N PRO A 40 -1.06 -13.45 3.30
CA PRO A 40 -2.23 -14.19 2.84
C PRO A 40 -1.97 -14.99 1.55
N PHE A 41 -0.81 -14.80 0.90
CA PHE A 41 -0.49 -15.43 -0.38
C PHE A 41 0.27 -16.76 -0.22
N CYS A 42 1.32 -16.78 0.61
CA CYS A 42 2.11 -18.00 0.86
C CYS A 42 1.93 -18.58 2.27
N GLY A 43 1.31 -17.84 3.18
CA GLY A 43 1.16 -18.25 4.59
C GLY A 43 2.33 -17.90 5.49
N TYR A 44 3.32 -17.12 5.02
CA TYR A 44 4.40 -16.60 5.86
C TYR A 44 3.85 -15.82 7.05
N SER A 45 4.39 -15.99 8.24
CA SER A 45 4.03 -15.18 9.41
C SER A 45 5.23 -14.94 10.30
N GLU A 46 5.43 -13.70 10.72
CA GLU A 46 6.51 -13.30 11.63
C GLU A 46 5.90 -12.47 12.77
N CYS A 47 6.11 -12.91 14.01
CA CYS A 47 5.67 -12.17 15.19
C CYS A 47 6.88 -11.64 15.95
N HIS A 48 6.75 -10.42 16.47
CA HIS A 48 7.85 -9.66 17.04
C HIS A 48 7.95 -9.76 18.56
#